data_AF-A0A821WGF0-F1
#
_entry.id   AF-A0A821WGF0-F1
#
_cell.length_a   1.000
_cell.length_b   1.000
_cell.length_c   1.000
_cell.angle_alpha   90.00
_cell.angle_beta   90.00
_cell.angle_gamma   90.00
#
_symmetry.space_group_name_H-M   'P 1'
#
loop_
_entity.id
_entity.type
_entity.pdbx_description
1 polymer ?
#
loop_
_entity_poly.entity_id
_entity_poly.type
_entity_poly.pdbx_seq_one_letter_code
_entity_poly.pdbx_strand_id
1 'polypeptide(L)'
;MPPKSKRQKQAQAVLLDRYKICKKNQLLSEEDSFDAIIMTMKDDEKCYNSTTSSDDNDASTIDVPDFKSRLDVHSIADIFELCNVECGSRKISTLLYMTLRYLGHKWRNIDLFLRSVGGYTCQVAHGYAEIFLNGDISELESEKRGGKRFDSFYDLFPELEDEAKSFAIESCAKKSADFTTHDLAKYIDTRYYDVTGTTKTNDALIRSSESCRLDLRRWGARFLPNSQRPYFEGHERDDIVKHRSEFVSYFLTRKDRYYTISDDEQPKWNIPKQKPCVLIFHDESTFKSGEVSAKRWVVDGRTPFFSKGSGRSHMISDFLVQHPSGPFFSLSKKEYEEAVKRYPTLLSNSSSFTYDDYSARSGINVGQQGYFDNETILAQFERLFQLLHFKKHFKNHEIEVVVDNARTHSAREYSIIDFGKKIGTRCPVDTIEYIDNKGNNVSISCYFDSGLHKGKSKGLLQLAKELHVHVDPTIKLLELRKILSDHPAFQNVSKLENLGRKYNIKVIFVPKFHCELNPIEGVWCYMKQYVRKMTDQTFPTMMRLIPESQDNFVTKQVHLKLFRRFWQSLDAYQQGKSYGDVLKLFFSGRCNSTIISHRKITNSAIS
;
A
#
# COMPACT_ATOMS: atom_id res chain seq x y z
N MET A 1 -48.95 32.61 7.82
CA MET A 1 -47.50 32.89 8.00
C MET A 1 -47.33 34.33 8.44
N PRO A 2 -46.59 34.63 9.51
CA PRO A 2 -46.31 36.02 9.86
C PRO A 2 -45.42 36.65 8.76
N PRO A 3 -45.57 37.95 8.48
CA PRO A 3 -44.81 38.62 7.44
C PRO A 3 -43.32 38.67 7.81
N LYS A 4 -42.46 38.35 6.84
CA LYS A 4 -40.99 38.38 7.01
C LYS A 4 -40.54 39.75 7.51
N SER A 5 -39.70 39.74 8.56
CA SER A 5 -39.18 40.97 9.18
C SER A 5 -38.34 41.77 8.18
N LYS A 6 -38.24 43.08 8.39
CA LYS A 6 -37.46 44.01 7.53
C LYS A 6 -36.00 43.55 7.36
N ARG A 7 -35.45 42.86 8.37
CA ARG A 7 -34.12 42.21 8.37
C ARG A 7 -34.03 41.00 7.44
N GLN A 8 -35.07 40.16 7.40
CA GLN A 8 -35.12 39.00 6.50
C GLN A 8 -35.18 39.43 5.03
N LYS A 9 -35.83 40.57 4.72
CA LYS A 9 -35.86 41.14 3.37
C LYS A 9 -34.50 41.73 2.95
N GLN A 10 -33.74 42.32 3.88
CA GLN A 10 -32.39 42.84 3.63
C GLN A 10 -31.35 41.74 3.41
N ALA A 11 -31.37 40.67 4.19
CA ALA A 11 -30.45 39.54 4.01
C ALA A 11 -30.66 38.84 2.65
N GLN A 12 -31.91 38.73 2.20
CA GLN A 12 -32.25 38.14 0.91
C GLN A 12 -31.78 39.00 -0.28
N ALA A 13 -31.74 40.34 -0.12
CA ALA A 13 -31.23 41.26 -1.14
C ALA A 13 -29.70 41.21 -1.27
N VAL A 14 -28.96 41.12 -0.16
CA VAL A 14 -27.48 41.05 -0.15
C VAL A 14 -26.98 39.73 -0.74
N LEU A 15 -27.69 38.62 -0.49
CA LEU A 15 -27.37 37.32 -1.08
C LEU A 15 -27.62 37.28 -2.60
N LEU A 16 -28.64 37.99 -3.08
CA LEU A 16 -28.93 38.10 -4.52
C LEU A 16 -27.90 38.96 -5.26
N ASP A 17 -27.30 39.95 -4.59
CA ASP A 17 -26.30 40.85 -5.15
C ASP A 17 -24.92 40.17 -5.26
N ARG A 18 -24.54 39.37 -4.25
CA ARG A 18 -23.34 38.52 -4.31
C ARG A 18 -23.40 37.46 -5.42
N TYR A 19 -24.58 36.92 -5.70
CA TYR A 19 -24.79 35.99 -6.83
C TYR A 19 -24.58 36.66 -8.21
N LYS A 20 -24.92 37.95 -8.35
CA LYS A 20 -24.74 38.70 -9.61
C LYS A 20 -23.29 39.12 -9.85
N ILE A 21 -22.53 39.40 -8.79
CA ILE A 21 -21.10 39.76 -8.88
C ILE A 21 -20.26 38.57 -9.34
N CYS A 22 -20.57 37.34 -8.89
CA CYS A 22 -19.86 36.13 -9.31
C CYS A 22 -20.12 35.71 -10.77
N LYS A 23 -21.13 36.28 -11.45
CA LYS A 23 -21.46 35.93 -12.84
C LYS A 23 -20.78 36.82 -13.89
N LYS A 24 -20.07 37.89 -13.48
CA LYS A 24 -19.59 38.95 -14.40
C LYS A 24 -18.09 38.91 -14.74
N ASN A 25 -17.25 38.11 -14.07
CA ASN A 25 -15.81 38.08 -14.35
C ASN A 25 -15.37 36.75 -14.99
N GLN A 26 -15.54 36.67 -16.31
CA GLN A 26 -14.64 35.91 -17.18
C GLN A 26 -13.51 36.85 -17.59
N LEU A 27 -12.25 36.39 -17.56
CA LEU A 27 -11.21 36.69 -18.56
C LEU A 27 -9.93 35.86 -18.26
N LEU A 28 -9.53 35.09 -19.27
CA LEU A 28 -8.22 34.47 -19.47
C LEU A 28 -7.48 35.21 -20.60
N SER A 29 -6.17 34.96 -20.72
CA SER A 29 -5.15 35.33 -21.74
C SER A 29 -4.19 36.45 -21.31
N GLU A 30 -2.90 36.51 -21.66
CA GLU A 30 -1.88 35.61 -22.24
C GLU A 30 -0.50 36.25 -21.89
N GLU A 31 0.55 35.42 -21.85
CA GLU A 31 2.01 35.64 -21.91
C GLU A 31 2.64 37.04 -21.66
N ASP A 32 3.64 37.13 -20.76
CA ASP A 32 5.03 37.21 -21.23
C ASP A 32 6.16 37.14 -20.15
N SER A 33 7.25 36.52 -20.64
CA SER A 33 8.65 36.45 -20.19
C SER A 33 9.07 35.53 -19.04
N PHE A 34 9.88 34.56 -19.47
CA PHE A 34 10.42 33.39 -18.79
C PHE A 34 11.88 33.62 -18.30
N ASP A 35 12.36 34.86 -18.23
CA ASP A 35 13.80 35.17 -18.13
C ASP A 35 14.32 35.64 -16.76
N ALA A 36 13.49 35.66 -15.71
CA ALA A 36 13.94 36.08 -14.38
C ALA A 36 14.29 34.93 -13.41
N ILE A 37 14.20 33.66 -13.82
CA ILE A 37 14.24 32.49 -12.92
C ILE A 37 15.65 31.87 -12.78
N ILE A 38 16.63 32.27 -13.58
CA ILE A 38 18.01 31.77 -13.46
C ILE A 38 18.88 32.84 -12.81
N MET A 39 18.94 32.84 -11.47
CA MET A 39 20.10 33.24 -10.65
C MET A 39 19.62 33.47 -9.21
N THR A 40 19.71 32.45 -8.36
CA THR A 40 20.02 32.51 -6.90
C THR A 40 19.69 31.15 -6.26
N MET A 41 20.54 30.18 -6.57
CA MET A 41 20.78 29.02 -5.70
C MET A 41 21.82 29.43 -4.67
N LYS A 42 21.59 29.06 -3.39
CA LYS A 42 22.34 29.38 -2.15
C LYS A 42 21.68 30.53 -1.35
N ASP A 43 20.88 30.16 -0.34
CA ASP A 43 20.70 30.91 0.93
C ASP A 43 19.63 30.29 1.87
N ASP A 44 19.42 28.96 1.86
CA ASP A 44 18.41 28.32 2.73
C ASP A 44 18.92 27.92 4.13
N GLU A 45 20.20 28.11 4.47
CA GLU A 45 20.79 27.58 5.71
C GLU A 45 21.02 28.59 6.86
N LYS A 46 20.69 29.88 6.72
CA LYS A 46 21.09 30.90 7.73
C LYS A 46 20.00 31.54 8.59
N CYS A 47 18.72 31.24 8.39
CA CYS A 47 17.64 31.96 9.10
C CYS A 47 16.88 31.17 10.17
N TYR A 48 17.42 30.04 10.66
CA TYR A 48 16.82 29.28 11.75
C TYR A 48 17.32 29.68 13.16
N ASN A 49 18.37 30.52 13.25
CA ASN A 49 19.08 30.81 14.52
C ASN A 49 18.93 32.25 15.03
N SER A 50 17.76 32.88 14.88
CA SER A 50 17.53 34.21 15.46
C SER A 50 16.24 34.30 16.27
N THR A 51 16.04 33.38 17.23
CA THR A 51 15.18 33.61 18.41
C THR A 51 15.47 32.54 19.46
N THR A 52 16.57 32.70 20.20
CA THR A 52 16.72 32.26 21.61
C THR A 52 18.01 32.84 22.17
N SER A 53 17.91 34.00 22.81
CA SER A 53 18.92 34.48 23.76
C SER A 53 18.23 34.75 25.09
N SER A 54 18.26 33.76 25.97
CA SER A 54 18.30 33.93 27.42
C SER A 54 18.53 32.55 28.04
N ASP A 55 19.75 32.37 28.52
CA ASP A 55 20.22 31.48 29.59
C ASP A 55 19.19 30.50 30.19
N ASP A 56 19.39 29.20 29.96
CA ASP A 56 19.71 28.23 31.02
C ASP A 56 19.96 26.83 30.42
N ASN A 57 21.02 26.19 30.91
CA ASN A 57 21.50 24.88 30.47
C ASN A 57 20.59 23.76 31.01
N ASP A 58 19.77 23.16 30.15
CA ASP A 58 19.40 21.74 30.30
C ASP A 58 19.04 21.11 28.94
N ALA A 59 20.03 20.46 28.31
CA ALA A 59 19.91 19.91 26.97
C ALA A 59 19.36 18.47 27.01
N SER A 60 18.03 18.36 27.09
CA SER A 60 17.29 17.21 26.56
C SER A 60 16.50 17.66 25.32
N THR A 61 17.19 17.89 24.21
CA THR A 61 16.56 18.30 22.95
C THR A 61 15.75 17.13 22.36
N ILE A 62 14.44 17.20 22.56
CA ILE A 62 13.43 16.46 21.81
C ILE A 62 13.53 16.92 20.35
N ASP A 63 13.81 15.99 19.45
CA ASP A 63 13.96 16.22 18.01
C ASP A 63 12.58 16.60 17.41
N VAL A 64 12.34 17.88 17.15
CA VAL A 64 11.06 18.38 16.61
C VAL A 64 11.07 18.21 15.08
N PRO A 65 10.07 17.53 14.47
CA PRO A 65 10.04 17.31 13.02
C PRO A 65 9.95 18.62 12.20
N ASP A 66 10.70 18.68 11.09
CA ASP A 66 10.69 19.79 10.11
C ASP A 66 9.27 20.21 9.73
N PHE A 67 9.00 21.52 9.67
CA PHE A 67 7.67 22.12 9.40
C PHE A 67 7.01 21.54 8.14
N LYS A 68 7.79 21.30 7.07
CA LYS A 68 7.29 20.76 5.81
C LYS A 68 6.71 19.35 5.96
N SER A 69 7.25 18.55 6.88
CA SER A 69 6.78 17.19 7.14
C SER A 69 5.44 17.15 7.87
N ARG A 70 5.09 18.23 8.60
CA ARG A 70 3.83 18.39 9.35
C ARG A 70 2.71 19.05 8.53
N LEU A 71 3.04 19.66 7.40
CA LEU A 71 2.09 20.39 6.56
C LEU A 71 1.42 19.47 5.54
N ASP A 72 0.10 19.25 5.69
CA ASP A 72 -0.70 18.46 4.75
C ASP A 72 -1.92 19.23 4.20
N VAL A 73 -2.51 18.72 3.11
CA VAL A 73 -3.68 19.32 2.46
C VAL A 73 -4.88 19.46 3.40
N HIS A 74 -4.98 18.56 4.38
CA HIS A 74 -6.02 18.59 5.39
C HIS A 74 -5.82 19.80 6.32
N SER A 75 -4.61 20.06 6.78
CA SER A 75 -4.29 21.23 7.61
C SER A 75 -4.56 22.54 6.87
N ILE A 76 -4.31 22.58 5.56
CA ILE A 76 -4.69 23.72 4.70
C ILE A 76 -6.21 23.87 4.62
N ALA A 77 -6.93 22.76 4.39
CA ALA A 77 -8.40 22.77 4.34
C ALA A 77 -9.03 23.20 5.68
N ASP A 78 -8.40 22.91 6.82
CA ASP A 78 -8.87 23.40 8.13
C ASP A 78 -8.75 24.93 8.22
N ILE A 79 -7.59 25.50 7.87
CA ILE A 79 -7.41 26.96 7.85
C ILE A 79 -8.33 27.62 6.83
N PHE A 80 -8.55 26.98 5.68
CA PHE A 80 -9.48 27.46 4.66
C PHE A 80 -10.90 27.56 5.24
N GLU A 81 -11.35 26.52 5.95
CA GLU A 81 -12.66 26.53 6.60
C GLU A 81 -12.74 27.57 7.73
N LEU A 82 -11.66 27.78 8.50
CA LEU A 82 -11.59 28.88 9.48
C LEU A 82 -11.75 30.26 8.81
N CYS A 83 -11.23 30.44 7.60
CA CYS A 83 -11.42 31.67 6.82
C CYS A 83 -12.86 31.82 6.31
N ASN A 84 -13.56 30.71 6.01
CA ASN A 84 -14.97 30.73 5.62
C ASN A 84 -15.89 31.15 6.77
N VAL A 85 -15.58 30.72 8.00
CA VAL A 85 -16.33 31.09 9.21
C VAL A 85 -16.09 32.55 9.58
N GLU A 86 -14.83 32.98 9.60
CA GLU A 86 -14.45 34.36 9.92
C GLU A 86 -13.21 34.76 9.12
N CYS A 87 -13.41 35.69 8.19
CA CYS A 87 -12.39 36.15 7.26
C CYS A 87 -11.58 37.28 7.89
N GLY A 88 -10.32 37.01 8.25
CA GLY A 88 -9.40 37.98 8.86
C GLY A 88 -8.00 37.89 8.27
N SER A 89 -7.28 39.02 8.24
CA SER A 89 -5.94 39.12 7.63
C SER A 89 -4.96 38.09 8.18
N ARG A 90 -5.09 37.73 9.48
CA ARG A 90 -4.32 36.65 10.12
C ARG A 90 -4.55 35.30 9.44
N LYS A 91 -5.79 34.81 9.44
CA LYS A 91 -6.16 33.48 8.94
C LYS A 91 -5.86 33.37 7.44
N ILE A 92 -6.16 34.42 6.67
CA ILE A 92 -5.87 34.48 5.23
C ILE A 92 -4.37 34.45 4.97
N SER A 93 -3.57 35.22 5.73
CA SER A 93 -2.11 35.21 5.56
C SER A 93 -1.51 33.85 5.90
N THR A 94 -2.00 33.20 6.96
CA THR A 94 -1.59 31.83 7.33
C THR A 94 -2.00 30.82 6.26
N LEU A 95 -3.22 30.94 5.70
CA LEU A 95 -3.71 30.09 4.61
C LEU A 95 -2.82 30.18 3.37
N LEU A 96 -2.55 31.41 2.92
CA LEU A 96 -1.73 31.68 1.75
C LEU A 96 -0.30 31.18 1.97
N TYR A 97 0.27 31.44 3.14
CA TYR A 97 1.58 30.92 3.51
C TYR A 97 1.63 29.38 3.47
N MET A 98 0.70 28.70 4.16
CA MET A 98 0.62 27.24 4.19
C MET A 98 0.42 26.64 2.79
N THR A 99 -0.45 27.24 1.98
CA THR A 99 -0.70 26.79 0.61
C THR A 99 0.55 26.91 -0.25
N LEU A 100 1.23 28.06 -0.21
CA LEU A 100 2.43 28.29 -1.01
C LEU A 100 3.61 27.43 -0.54
N ARG A 101 3.76 27.20 0.77
CA ARG A 101 4.77 26.27 1.31
C ARG A 101 4.49 24.82 0.88
N TYR A 102 3.22 24.40 0.87
CA TYR A 102 2.82 23.07 0.40
C TYR A 102 3.09 22.87 -1.09
N LEU A 103 2.90 23.91 -1.90
CA LEU A 103 3.25 23.93 -3.33
C LEU A 103 4.77 24.05 -3.59
N GLY A 104 5.60 24.15 -2.54
CA GLY A 104 7.06 24.15 -2.65
C GLY A 104 7.68 25.51 -2.96
N HIS A 105 6.95 26.62 -2.81
CA HIS A 105 7.51 27.95 -3.01
C HIS A 105 8.51 28.31 -1.91
N LYS A 106 9.58 29.02 -2.30
CA LYS A 106 10.63 29.49 -1.39
C LYS A 106 10.11 30.57 -0.44
N TRP A 107 10.67 30.62 0.76
CA TRP A 107 10.28 31.57 1.81
C TRP A 107 10.26 33.03 1.34
N ARG A 108 11.30 33.46 0.61
CA ARG A 108 11.43 34.82 0.07
C ARG A 108 10.31 35.15 -0.92
N ASN A 109 9.94 34.20 -1.79
CA ASN A 109 8.87 34.41 -2.78
C ASN A 109 7.52 34.55 -2.08
N ILE A 110 7.32 33.77 -1.01
CA ILE A 110 6.10 33.85 -0.20
C ILE A 110 6.05 35.18 0.55
N ASP A 111 7.15 35.66 1.13
CA ASP A 111 7.19 36.95 1.81
C ASP A 111 6.89 38.12 0.87
N LEU A 112 7.47 38.10 -0.34
CA LEU A 112 7.18 39.10 -1.37
C LEU A 112 5.70 39.07 -1.80
N PHE A 113 5.15 37.87 -2.01
CA PHE A 113 3.74 37.70 -2.36
C PHE A 113 2.80 38.17 -1.25
N LEU A 114 3.04 37.77 0.01
CA LEU A 114 2.17 38.17 1.11
C LEU A 114 2.20 39.69 1.31
N ARG A 115 3.36 40.33 1.18
CA ARG A 115 3.47 41.80 1.24
C ARG A 115 2.73 42.49 0.10
N SER A 116 2.79 41.95 -1.13
CA SER A 116 2.12 42.57 -2.28
C SER A 116 0.60 42.54 -2.19
N VAL A 117 0.03 41.55 -1.48
CA VAL A 117 -1.41 41.45 -1.23
C VAL A 117 -1.85 42.07 0.09
N GLY A 118 -0.95 42.76 0.81
CA GLY A 118 -1.25 43.39 2.10
C GLY A 118 -1.45 42.41 3.26
N GLY A 119 -0.93 41.19 3.13
CA GLY A 119 -0.92 40.15 4.17
C GLY A 119 0.22 40.35 5.18
N TYR A 120 0.25 39.49 6.20
CA TYR A 120 1.35 39.45 7.17
C TYR A 120 2.66 39.01 6.55
N THR A 121 3.77 39.39 7.20
CA THR A 121 5.09 38.88 6.81
C THR A 121 5.11 37.36 6.89
N CYS A 122 5.94 36.74 6.05
CA CYS A 122 6.10 35.29 6.00
C CYS A 122 6.49 34.71 7.36
N GLN A 123 7.30 35.43 8.14
CA GLN A 123 7.66 35.06 9.51
C GLN A 123 6.46 35.02 10.45
N VAL A 124 5.60 36.03 10.42
CA VAL A 124 4.40 36.08 11.26
C VAL A 124 3.39 35.01 10.82
N ALA A 125 3.19 34.83 9.51
CA ALA A 125 2.34 33.79 8.97
C ALA A 125 2.85 32.38 9.31
N HIS A 126 4.18 32.17 9.32
CA HIS A 126 4.79 30.92 9.77
C HIS A 126 4.58 30.66 11.25
N GLY A 127 4.75 31.67 12.12
CA GLY A 127 4.49 31.54 13.55
C GLY A 127 3.05 31.09 13.82
N TYR A 128 2.07 31.70 13.14
CA TYR A 128 0.68 31.27 13.23
C TYR A 128 0.42 29.88 12.64
N ALA A 129 1.15 29.50 11.58
CA ALA A 129 1.06 28.14 11.03
C ALA A 129 1.64 27.10 12.01
N GLU A 130 2.72 27.41 12.72
CA GLU A 130 3.29 26.56 13.78
C GLU A 130 2.31 26.39 14.95
N ILE A 131 1.75 27.49 15.46
CA ILE A 131 0.71 27.48 16.51
C ILE A 131 -0.46 26.58 16.09
N PHE A 132 -0.95 26.77 14.86
CA PHE A 132 -2.05 25.99 14.32
C PHE A 132 -1.73 24.50 14.17
N LEU A 133 -0.53 24.16 13.66
CA LEU A 133 -0.10 22.77 13.50
C LEU A 133 0.18 22.08 14.84
N ASN A 134 0.58 22.82 15.87
CA ASN A 134 0.84 22.31 17.22
C ASN A 134 -0.44 22.13 18.05
N GLY A 135 -1.59 22.53 17.52
CA GLY A 135 -2.91 22.23 18.10
C GLY A 135 -3.49 23.33 18.99
N ASP A 136 -2.87 24.51 19.07
CA ASP A 136 -3.42 25.65 19.82
C ASP A 136 -4.27 26.54 18.91
N ILE A 137 -5.47 26.05 18.56
CA ILE A 137 -6.44 26.81 17.76
C ILE A 137 -6.95 28.04 18.53
N SER A 138 -7.02 27.94 19.85
CA SER A 138 -7.50 29.01 20.74
C SER A 138 -6.66 30.27 20.61
N GLU A 139 -5.35 30.13 20.49
CA GLU A 139 -4.45 31.27 20.26
C GLU A 139 -4.69 31.93 18.89
N LEU A 140 -4.93 31.14 17.84
CA LEU A 140 -5.24 31.65 16.49
C LEU A 140 -6.58 32.41 16.46
N GLU A 141 -7.58 31.94 17.21
CA GLU A 141 -8.92 32.54 17.35
C GLU A 141 -8.99 33.71 18.34
N SER A 142 -7.98 33.90 19.18
CA SER A 142 -7.91 35.04 20.11
C SER A 142 -7.54 36.33 19.36
N GLU A 143 -8.55 37.10 18.94
CA GLU A 143 -8.34 38.52 18.65
C GLU A 143 -8.45 39.29 19.97
N LYS A 144 -7.33 39.82 20.47
CA LYS A 144 -7.29 40.71 21.66
C LYS A 144 -8.04 42.05 21.46
N ARG A 145 -8.91 42.17 20.45
CA ARG A 145 -9.77 43.33 20.20
C ARG A 145 -11.20 42.83 20.16
N GLY A 146 -12.00 43.25 21.14
CA GLY A 146 -13.39 42.83 21.36
C GLY A 146 -14.36 43.20 20.24
N GLY A 147 -14.22 42.58 19.08
CA GLY A 147 -15.25 42.53 18.05
C GLY A 147 -16.30 41.48 18.38
N LYS A 148 -17.54 41.73 17.96
CA LYS A 148 -18.69 40.84 18.17
C LYS A 148 -18.47 39.53 17.40
N ARG A 149 -18.24 38.41 18.09
CA ARG A 149 -18.21 37.07 17.48
C ARG A 149 -19.56 36.82 16.80
N PHE A 150 -19.54 36.23 15.59
CA PHE A 150 -20.75 35.65 15.02
C PHE A 150 -21.15 34.45 15.87
N ASP A 151 -22.45 34.28 16.14
CA ASP A 151 -22.97 33.11 16.85
C ASP A 151 -22.54 31.84 16.09
N SER A 152 -21.78 30.99 16.75
CA SER A 152 -21.36 29.70 16.21
C SER A 152 -22.57 28.78 15.99
N PHE A 153 -22.40 27.73 15.18
CA PHE A 153 -23.44 26.71 15.02
C PHE A 153 -23.92 26.14 16.36
N TYR A 154 -23.00 25.94 17.31
CA TYR A 154 -23.32 25.43 18.64
C TYR A 154 -23.86 26.50 19.58
N ASP A 155 -23.62 27.79 19.32
CA ASP A 155 -24.26 28.89 20.07
C ASP A 155 -25.78 28.90 19.84
N LEU A 156 -26.22 28.40 18.68
CA LEU A 156 -27.64 28.22 18.34
C LEU A 156 -28.20 26.87 18.81
N PHE A 157 -27.34 25.86 18.98
CA PHE A 157 -27.71 24.49 19.35
C PHE A 157 -26.72 23.88 20.36
N PRO A 158 -26.67 24.38 21.61
CA PRO A 158 -25.65 23.97 22.58
C PRO A 158 -25.79 22.50 22.99
N GLU A 159 -27.02 21.98 23.03
CA GLU A 159 -27.30 20.58 23.36
C GLU A 159 -26.71 19.61 22.32
N LEU A 160 -26.65 20.03 21.05
CA LEU A 160 -25.98 19.26 20.00
C LEU A 160 -24.44 19.25 20.18
N GLU A 161 -23.85 20.26 20.81
CA GLU A 161 -22.41 20.27 21.07
C GLU A 161 -22.02 19.20 22.09
N ASP A 162 -22.75 19.14 23.20
CA ASP A 162 -22.50 18.18 24.28
C ASP A 162 -22.72 16.74 23.83
N GLU A 163 -23.79 16.48 23.06
CA GLU A 163 -24.07 15.18 22.47
C GLU A 163 -23.00 14.78 21.45
N ALA A 164 -22.63 15.68 20.53
CA ALA A 164 -21.64 15.40 19.50
C ALA A 164 -20.24 15.17 20.08
N LYS A 165 -19.87 15.94 21.11
CA LYS A 165 -18.61 15.78 21.84
C LYS A 165 -18.58 14.45 22.60
N SER A 166 -19.68 14.07 23.24
CA SER A 166 -19.80 12.77 23.91
C SER A 166 -19.67 11.61 22.93
N PHE A 167 -20.39 11.67 21.80
CA PHE A 167 -20.29 10.70 20.72
C PHE A 167 -18.87 10.58 20.16
N ALA A 168 -18.19 11.70 19.92
CA ALA A 168 -16.81 11.73 19.44
C ALA A 168 -15.85 11.11 20.45
N ILE A 169 -15.98 11.45 21.74
CA ILE A 169 -15.14 10.90 22.81
C ILE A 169 -15.33 9.39 22.93
N GLU A 170 -16.58 8.92 23.00
CA GLU A 170 -16.88 7.48 23.07
C GLU A 170 -16.35 6.74 21.83
N SER A 171 -16.54 7.31 20.64
CA SER A 171 -16.10 6.72 19.39
C SER A 171 -14.57 6.69 19.26
N CYS A 172 -13.86 7.72 19.74
CA CYS A 172 -12.40 7.73 19.83
C CYS A 172 -11.87 6.75 20.90
N ALA A 173 -12.66 6.50 21.96
CA ALA A 173 -12.33 5.56 23.03
C ALA A 173 -12.59 4.10 22.65
N LYS A 174 -13.32 3.83 21.56
CA LYS A 174 -13.50 2.47 21.04
C LYS A 174 -12.15 1.89 20.61
N LYS A 175 -11.96 0.60 20.89
CA LYS A 175 -10.73 -0.10 20.51
C LYS A 175 -10.52 -0.11 18.99
N SER A 176 -11.60 -0.23 18.19
CA SER A 176 -11.60 -0.33 16.73
C SER A 176 -10.81 0.78 16.02
N ALA A 177 -10.81 1.99 16.61
CA ALA A 177 -10.09 3.16 16.09
C ALA A 177 -10.44 3.51 14.63
N ASP A 178 -11.69 3.24 14.24
CA ASP A 178 -12.25 3.41 12.89
C ASP A 178 -13.03 4.72 12.72
N PHE A 179 -13.24 5.47 13.81
CA PHE A 179 -13.94 6.74 13.83
C PHE A 179 -13.35 7.78 12.86
N THR A 180 -14.22 8.32 12.00
CA THR A 180 -13.90 9.37 11.02
C THR A 180 -14.66 10.66 11.30
N THR A 181 -14.20 11.76 10.71
CA THR A 181 -14.91 13.06 10.78
C THR A 181 -16.27 13.02 10.09
N HIS A 182 -16.44 12.13 9.10
CA HIS A 182 -17.70 11.92 8.42
C HIS A 182 -18.74 11.22 9.32
N ASP A 183 -18.30 10.34 10.22
CA ASP A 183 -19.20 9.70 11.19
C ASP A 183 -19.77 10.73 12.17
N LEU A 184 -18.93 11.67 12.63
CA LEU A 184 -19.36 12.82 13.43
C LEU A 184 -20.35 13.71 12.67
N ALA A 185 -20.06 14.00 11.40
CA ALA A 185 -20.94 14.82 10.56
C ALA A 185 -22.32 14.17 10.37
N LYS A 186 -22.38 12.85 10.15
CA LYS A 186 -23.64 12.09 10.07
C LYS A 186 -24.41 12.06 11.38
N TYR A 187 -23.69 11.92 12.50
CA TYR A 187 -24.30 11.96 13.83
C TYR A 187 -24.97 13.32 14.09
N ILE A 188 -24.24 14.42 13.89
CA ILE A 188 -24.75 15.79 14.05
C ILE A 188 -25.93 16.05 13.13
N ASP A 189 -25.83 15.62 11.87
CA ASP A 189 -26.91 15.78 10.89
C ASP A 189 -28.21 15.09 11.35
N THR A 190 -28.11 13.85 11.81
CA THR A 190 -29.26 13.09 12.31
C THR A 190 -29.88 13.77 13.53
N ARG A 191 -29.04 14.12 14.52
CA ARG A 191 -29.49 14.75 15.76
C ARG A 191 -30.07 16.15 15.55
N TYR A 192 -29.57 16.91 14.59
CA TYR A 192 -30.12 18.22 14.24
C TYR A 192 -31.60 18.13 13.82
N TYR A 193 -31.95 17.16 12.98
CA TYR A 193 -33.34 16.97 12.54
C TYR A 193 -34.23 16.47 13.67
N ASP A 194 -33.71 15.60 14.55
CA ASP A 194 -34.43 15.15 15.75
C ASP A 194 -34.76 16.32 16.69
N VAL A 195 -33.78 17.20 16.94
CA VAL A 195 -33.90 18.32 17.88
C VAL A 195 -34.76 19.45 17.31
N THR A 196 -34.65 19.73 16.00
CA THR A 196 -35.39 20.84 15.37
C THR A 196 -36.78 20.44 14.85
N GLY A 197 -37.07 19.14 14.74
CA GLY A 197 -38.29 18.62 14.13
C GLY A 197 -38.42 18.95 12.64
N THR A 198 -37.34 19.40 12.00
CA THR A 198 -37.34 19.74 10.57
C THR A 198 -37.15 18.48 9.71
N THR A 199 -37.69 18.49 8.49
CA THR A 199 -37.57 17.35 7.58
C THR A 199 -36.41 17.59 6.60
N LYS A 200 -35.55 16.59 6.43
CA LYS A 200 -34.42 16.64 5.50
C LYS A 200 -34.92 16.71 4.06
N THR A 201 -34.45 17.68 3.28
CA THR A 201 -34.92 17.96 1.91
C THR A 201 -33.92 17.58 0.83
N ASN A 202 -32.65 17.37 1.19
CA ASN A 202 -31.58 16.94 0.29
C ASN A 202 -30.56 16.09 1.04
N ASP A 203 -29.61 15.49 0.33
CA ASP A 203 -28.57 14.64 0.93
C ASP A 203 -27.40 15.41 1.56
N ALA A 204 -27.44 16.75 1.56
CA ALA A 204 -26.38 17.55 2.17
C ALA A 204 -26.36 17.36 3.68
N LEU A 205 -25.16 17.40 4.26
CA LEU A 205 -24.99 17.37 5.72
C LEU A 205 -25.15 18.78 6.27
N ILE A 206 -25.88 18.92 7.38
CA ILE A 206 -26.04 20.19 8.10
C ILE A 206 -24.68 20.77 8.52
N ARG A 207 -23.73 19.90 8.84
CA ARG A 207 -22.35 20.27 9.19
C ARG A 207 -21.39 19.45 8.34
N SER A 208 -20.45 20.12 7.66
CA SER A 208 -19.49 19.46 6.77
C SER A 208 -18.51 18.58 7.53
N SER A 209 -17.88 17.61 6.85
CA SER A 209 -16.83 16.77 7.46
C SER A 209 -15.58 17.60 7.83
N GLU A 210 -15.37 18.71 7.14
CA GLU A 210 -14.33 19.71 7.38
C GLU A 210 -14.64 20.53 8.64
N SER A 211 -15.86 21.02 8.79
CA SER A 211 -16.32 21.70 10.02
C SER A 211 -16.23 20.77 11.23
N CYS A 212 -16.67 19.51 11.10
CA CYS A 212 -16.57 18.50 12.17
C CYS A 212 -15.12 18.19 12.56
N ARG A 213 -14.18 18.33 11.63
CA ARG A 213 -12.75 18.18 11.92
C ARG A 213 -12.21 19.32 12.77
N LEU A 214 -12.67 20.56 12.52
CA LEU A 214 -12.35 21.71 13.36
C LEU A 214 -12.94 21.54 14.76
N ASP A 215 -14.17 21.04 14.88
CA ASP A 215 -14.81 20.79 16.18
C ASP A 215 -14.01 19.78 17.00
N LEU A 216 -13.60 18.68 16.38
CA LEU A 216 -12.73 17.69 17.02
C LEU A 216 -11.44 18.33 17.55
N ARG A 217 -10.78 19.18 16.76
CA ARG A 217 -9.59 19.89 17.23
C ARG A 217 -9.92 20.87 18.38
N ARG A 218 -11.02 21.61 18.31
CA ARG A 218 -11.50 22.52 19.39
C ARG A 218 -11.80 21.76 20.68
N TRP A 219 -12.29 20.53 20.57
CA TRP A 219 -12.52 19.63 21.70
C TRP A 219 -11.25 18.92 22.19
N GLY A 220 -10.08 19.26 21.65
CA GLY A 220 -8.78 18.73 22.06
C GLY A 220 -8.40 17.39 21.42
N ALA A 221 -9.11 16.96 20.35
CA ALA A 221 -8.77 15.73 19.65
C ALA A 221 -7.62 15.94 18.65
N ARG A 222 -6.70 14.97 18.59
CA ARG A 222 -5.53 14.97 17.69
C ARG A 222 -5.57 13.78 16.74
N PHE A 223 -5.18 13.98 15.48
CA PHE A 223 -5.10 12.91 14.48
C PHE A 223 -3.67 12.36 14.40
N LEU A 224 -3.43 11.21 15.05
CA LEU A 224 -2.08 10.67 15.23
C LEU A 224 -1.84 9.38 14.42
N PRO A 225 -0.60 9.13 13.95
CA PRO A 225 -0.23 7.88 13.31
C PRO A 225 -0.09 6.73 14.32
N ASN A 226 -0.47 5.54 13.88
CA ASN A 226 -0.27 4.27 14.56
C ASN A 226 0.93 3.57 13.87
N SER A 227 2.11 3.63 14.48
CA SER A 227 3.37 3.33 13.82
C SER A 227 3.66 1.82 13.76
N GLN A 228 3.19 1.15 12.71
CA GLN A 228 3.79 -0.07 12.16
C GLN A 228 3.65 -0.04 10.63
N ARG A 229 4.71 0.34 9.91
CA ARG A 229 4.79 0.21 8.46
C ARG A 229 6.03 -0.61 8.10
N PRO A 230 5.92 -1.62 7.21
CA PRO A 230 7.09 -2.31 6.69
C PRO A 230 7.96 -1.37 5.84
N TYR A 231 9.26 -1.63 5.89
CA TYR A 231 10.35 -0.80 5.37
C TYR A 231 10.82 -1.35 4.02
N PHE A 232 11.02 -0.50 3.01
CA PHE A 232 11.55 -0.95 1.72
C PHE A 232 12.54 0.08 1.16
N GLU A 233 13.84 -0.20 1.32
CA GLU A 233 14.93 0.44 0.59
C GLU A 233 15.42 -0.54 -0.48
N GLY A 234 15.55 -0.08 -1.74
CA GLY A 234 16.16 -0.87 -2.81
C GLY A 234 15.46 -0.85 -4.17
N HIS A 235 14.30 -0.20 -4.31
CA HIS A 235 13.51 -0.19 -5.56
C HIS A 235 14.28 0.28 -6.81
N GLU A 236 15.23 1.20 -6.63
CA GLU A 236 15.99 1.80 -7.74
C GLU A 236 17.46 1.33 -7.81
N ARG A 237 17.80 0.19 -7.17
CA ARG A 237 19.11 -0.43 -7.38
C ARG A 237 19.23 -0.99 -8.78
N ASP A 238 20.39 -0.87 -9.40
CA ASP A 238 20.64 -1.28 -10.79
C ASP A 238 20.21 -2.73 -11.09
N ASP A 239 20.50 -3.67 -10.19
CA ASP A 239 20.12 -5.07 -10.34
C ASP A 239 18.61 -5.29 -10.31
N ILE A 240 17.89 -4.50 -9.51
CA ILE A 240 16.44 -4.55 -9.36
C ILE A 240 15.76 -3.83 -10.52
N VAL A 241 16.28 -2.69 -10.95
CA VAL A 241 15.81 -1.94 -12.12
C VAL A 241 15.96 -2.78 -13.38
N LYS A 242 17.09 -3.47 -13.55
CA LYS A 242 17.28 -4.40 -14.68
C LYS A 242 16.22 -5.50 -14.69
N HIS A 243 15.99 -6.17 -13.56
CA HIS A 243 14.96 -7.21 -13.47
C HIS A 243 13.55 -6.63 -13.69
N ARG A 244 13.26 -5.43 -13.20
CA ARG A 244 12.02 -4.69 -13.47
C ARG A 244 11.84 -4.42 -14.96
N SER A 245 12.88 -3.97 -15.65
CA SER A 245 12.83 -3.74 -17.10
C SER A 245 12.58 -5.03 -17.89
N GLU A 246 13.22 -6.14 -17.50
CA GLU A 246 12.98 -7.46 -18.10
C GLU A 246 11.54 -7.94 -17.87
N PHE A 247 11.03 -7.79 -16.65
CA PHE A 247 9.65 -8.11 -16.29
C PHE A 247 8.64 -7.27 -17.09
N VAL A 248 8.85 -5.95 -17.16
CA VAL A 248 8.01 -5.03 -17.93
C VAL A 248 8.02 -5.39 -19.41
N SER A 249 9.20 -5.60 -19.98
CA SER A 249 9.35 -6.01 -21.38
C SER A 249 8.64 -7.33 -21.67
N TYR A 250 8.70 -8.30 -20.74
CA TYR A 250 8.06 -9.59 -20.88
C TYR A 250 6.54 -9.47 -21.08
N PHE A 251 5.86 -8.75 -20.18
CA PHE A 251 4.40 -8.61 -20.22
C PHE A 251 3.93 -7.73 -21.38
N LEU A 252 4.58 -6.60 -21.64
CA LEU A 252 4.13 -5.66 -22.67
C LEU A 252 4.31 -6.22 -24.08
N THR A 253 5.39 -6.98 -24.34
CA THR A 253 5.58 -7.70 -25.62
C THR A 253 4.51 -8.76 -25.86
N ARG A 254 3.90 -9.28 -24.80
CA ARG A 254 2.90 -10.37 -24.84
C ARG A 254 1.48 -9.87 -24.50
N LYS A 255 1.25 -8.56 -24.43
CA LYS A 255 -0.01 -7.94 -23.97
C LYS A 255 -1.24 -8.48 -24.72
N ASP A 256 -1.13 -8.72 -26.03
CA ASP A 256 -2.19 -9.28 -26.88
C ASP A 256 -2.56 -10.74 -26.57
N ARG A 257 -1.83 -11.43 -25.68
CA ARG A 257 -2.12 -12.79 -25.22
C ARG A 257 -2.96 -12.82 -23.95
N TYR A 258 -3.06 -11.72 -23.22
CA TYR A 258 -3.71 -11.67 -21.90
C TYR A 258 -5.05 -10.95 -21.95
N TYR A 259 -5.93 -11.33 -21.02
CA TYR A 259 -7.15 -10.58 -20.75
C TYR A 259 -6.77 -9.25 -20.09
N THR A 260 -7.17 -8.12 -20.68
CA THR A 260 -6.94 -6.80 -20.10
C THR A 260 -8.26 -6.09 -19.85
N ILE A 261 -8.21 -4.94 -19.17
CA ILE A 261 -9.41 -4.16 -18.87
C ILE A 261 -9.31 -2.83 -19.63
N SER A 262 -10.41 -2.42 -20.25
CA SER A 262 -10.48 -1.14 -20.97
C SER A 262 -10.34 0.05 -20.04
N ASP A 263 -9.82 1.15 -20.59
CA ASP A 263 -9.59 2.37 -19.82
C ASP A 263 -10.83 3.26 -19.67
N ASP A 264 -11.96 2.86 -20.26
CA ASP A 264 -13.23 3.58 -20.24
C ASP A 264 -13.78 3.81 -18.82
N GLU A 265 -14.73 4.74 -18.69
CA GLU A 265 -15.45 5.00 -17.43
C GLU A 265 -16.12 3.73 -16.88
N GLN A 266 -16.59 2.85 -17.77
CA GLN A 266 -17.09 1.53 -17.43
C GLN A 266 -16.08 0.46 -17.88
N PRO A 267 -15.30 -0.13 -16.95
CA PRO A 267 -14.26 -1.09 -17.29
C PRO A 267 -14.85 -2.35 -17.93
N LYS A 268 -14.38 -2.69 -19.13
CA LYS A 268 -14.77 -3.90 -19.87
C LYS A 268 -13.58 -4.81 -20.10
N TRP A 269 -13.83 -6.11 -20.24
CA TRP A 269 -12.81 -7.08 -20.59
C TRP A 269 -12.43 -6.97 -22.06
N ASN A 270 -11.13 -6.82 -22.33
CA ASN A 270 -10.53 -6.99 -23.63
C ASN A 270 -10.07 -8.44 -23.78
N ILE A 271 -10.54 -9.11 -24.83
CA ILE A 271 -10.21 -10.50 -25.12
C ILE A 271 -8.85 -10.57 -25.86
N PRO A 272 -7.98 -11.55 -25.55
CA PRO A 272 -6.73 -11.77 -26.28
C PRO A 272 -6.93 -11.89 -27.80
N LYS A 273 -6.01 -11.30 -28.57
CA LYS A 273 -5.98 -11.43 -30.04
C LYS A 273 -5.15 -12.63 -30.50
N GLN A 274 -4.23 -13.08 -29.67
CA GLN A 274 -3.37 -14.24 -29.89
C GLN A 274 -3.82 -15.42 -29.02
N LYS A 275 -3.07 -16.53 -29.05
CA LYS A 275 -3.32 -17.69 -28.19
C LYS A 275 -3.46 -17.26 -26.71
N PRO A 276 -4.67 -17.38 -26.13
CA PRO A 276 -4.98 -16.84 -24.81
C PRO A 276 -4.10 -17.40 -23.70
N CYS A 277 -3.71 -16.53 -22.78
CA CYS A 277 -3.00 -16.87 -21.57
C CYS A 277 -3.72 -16.30 -20.35
N VAL A 278 -3.96 -17.14 -19.35
CA VAL A 278 -4.53 -16.74 -18.05
C VAL A 278 -3.39 -16.38 -17.12
N LEU A 279 -3.44 -15.15 -16.59
CA LEU A 279 -2.54 -14.71 -15.52
C LEU A 279 -3.18 -14.98 -14.16
N ILE A 280 -2.40 -15.59 -13.28
CA ILE A 280 -2.76 -15.84 -11.89
C ILE A 280 -1.71 -15.18 -11.00
N PHE A 281 -2.12 -14.38 -10.04
CA PHE A 281 -1.25 -13.69 -9.09
C PHE A 281 -1.41 -14.32 -7.71
N HIS A 282 -0.30 -14.61 -7.05
CA HIS A 282 -0.27 -15.29 -5.75
C HIS A 282 0.52 -14.49 -4.72
N ASP A 283 0.04 -14.55 -3.48
CA ASP A 283 0.70 -13.99 -2.30
C ASP A 283 0.02 -14.50 -1.01
N GLU A 284 0.73 -14.42 0.11
CA GLU A 284 0.21 -14.72 1.44
C GLU A 284 0.01 -13.45 2.28
N SER A 285 -1.10 -13.39 3.03
CA SER A 285 -1.34 -12.31 3.97
C SER A 285 -1.69 -12.77 5.36
N THR A 286 -1.10 -12.13 6.35
CA THR A 286 -1.48 -12.31 7.76
C THR A 286 -2.54 -11.31 8.16
N PHE A 287 -3.68 -11.80 8.65
CA PHE A 287 -4.71 -11.05 9.36
C PHE A 287 -4.49 -11.21 10.86
N LYS A 288 -4.63 -10.13 11.62
CA LYS A 288 -4.49 -10.16 13.07
C LYS A 288 -5.76 -9.65 13.73
N SER A 289 -6.21 -10.32 14.80
CA SER A 289 -7.47 -9.93 15.44
C SER A 289 -7.41 -8.54 16.05
N GLY A 290 -6.22 -8.07 16.45
CA GLY A 290 -5.99 -6.70 16.88
C GLY A 290 -5.66 -5.71 15.77
N GLU A 291 -5.93 -6.01 14.49
CA GLU A 291 -5.76 -5.03 13.41
C GLU A 291 -6.66 -3.80 13.64
N VAL A 292 -6.04 -2.63 13.70
CA VAL A 292 -6.69 -1.32 13.89
C VAL A 292 -6.23 -0.35 12.80
N SER A 293 -6.95 0.77 12.65
CA SER A 293 -6.55 1.82 11.72
C SER A 293 -5.12 2.33 11.99
N ALA A 294 -4.41 2.65 10.91
CA ALA A 294 -3.05 3.19 10.94
C ALA A 294 -3.00 4.68 11.38
N LYS A 295 -4.14 5.36 11.47
CA LYS A 295 -4.28 6.72 12.00
C LYS A 295 -5.63 6.85 12.69
N ARG A 296 -5.71 7.60 13.80
CA ARG A 296 -6.96 7.80 14.53
C ARG A 296 -7.04 9.17 15.20
N TRP A 297 -8.25 9.59 15.50
CA TRP A 297 -8.50 10.67 16.43
C TRP A 297 -8.30 10.18 17.87
N VAL A 298 -7.61 10.97 18.69
CA VAL A 298 -7.36 10.71 20.11
C VAL A 298 -7.73 11.94 20.90
N VAL A 299 -8.49 11.77 21.98
CA VAL A 299 -8.79 12.82 22.96
C VAL A 299 -7.93 12.57 24.20
N ASP A 300 -7.26 13.61 24.70
CA ASP A 300 -6.34 13.51 25.83
C ASP A 300 -7.02 12.96 27.10
N GLY A 301 -6.34 12.05 27.81
CA GLY A 301 -6.83 11.42 29.04
C GLY A 301 -7.82 10.26 28.87
N ARG A 302 -8.35 9.99 27.65
CA ARG A 302 -9.28 8.87 27.38
C ARG A 302 -8.79 7.91 26.30
N THR A 303 -7.47 7.79 26.18
CA THR A 303 -6.87 6.83 25.23
C THR A 303 -7.14 5.40 25.72
N PRO A 304 -7.82 4.54 24.95
CA PRO A 304 -8.03 3.16 25.37
C PRO A 304 -6.70 2.42 25.48
N PHE A 305 -6.51 1.68 26.57
CA PHE A 305 -5.39 0.76 26.72
C PHE A 305 -5.48 -0.32 25.64
N PHE A 306 -4.50 -0.37 24.76
CA PHE A 306 -4.35 -1.48 23.84
C PHE A 306 -3.78 -2.69 24.58
N SER A 307 -4.24 -3.89 24.20
CA SER A 307 -3.49 -5.09 24.53
C SER A 307 -2.09 -4.97 23.94
N LYS A 308 -1.06 -5.27 24.74
CA LYS A 308 0.37 -5.18 24.38
C LYS A 308 0.78 -6.10 23.21
N GLY A 309 -0.17 -6.80 22.56
CA GLY A 309 0.04 -7.65 21.39
C GLY A 309 -1.06 -7.47 20.35
N SER A 310 -0.73 -7.76 19.08
CA SER A 310 -1.62 -7.64 17.92
C SER A 310 -2.78 -8.65 17.86
N GLY A 311 -3.05 -9.39 18.94
CA GLY A 311 -4.06 -10.46 18.98
C GLY A 311 -3.64 -11.74 18.27
N ARG A 312 -4.57 -12.70 18.14
CA ARG A 312 -4.35 -13.96 17.41
C ARG A 312 -4.24 -13.68 15.91
N SER A 313 -3.40 -14.45 15.22
CA SER A 313 -3.13 -14.25 13.79
C SER A 313 -3.64 -15.42 12.96
N HIS A 314 -4.17 -15.12 11.78
CA HIS A 314 -4.59 -16.07 10.77
C HIS A 314 -3.91 -15.70 9.46
N MET A 315 -3.13 -16.62 8.88
CA MET A 315 -2.51 -16.43 7.56
C MET A 315 -3.40 -17.02 6.49
N ILE A 316 -3.54 -16.31 5.38
CA ILE A 316 -4.30 -16.73 4.22
C ILE A 316 -3.38 -16.67 3.01
N SER A 317 -3.51 -17.66 2.13
CA SER A 317 -2.83 -17.73 0.86
C SER A 317 -3.85 -17.98 -0.24
N ASP A 318 -3.83 -17.19 -1.31
CA ASP A 318 -4.86 -17.21 -2.37
C ASP A 318 -4.31 -16.83 -3.74
N PHE A 319 -5.13 -17.04 -4.78
CA PHE A 319 -4.78 -16.91 -6.19
C PHE A 319 -5.76 -15.97 -6.91
N LEU A 320 -5.31 -14.76 -7.21
CA LEU A 320 -6.06 -13.76 -7.97
C LEU A 320 -5.95 -14.05 -9.47
N VAL A 321 -7.08 -14.31 -10.13
CA VAL A 321 -7.17 -14.72 -11.54
C VAL A 321 -7.60 -13.55 -12.42
N GLN A 322 -6.79 -13.24 -13.43
CA GLN A 322 -7.14 -12.26 -14.46
C GLN A 322 -7.94 -12.92 -15.59
N HIS A 323 -9.22 -13.20 -15.32
CA HIS A 323 -10.14 -13.81 -16.28
C HIS A 323 -11.60 -13.42 -16.01
N PRO A 324 -12.47 -13.30 -17.04
CA PRO A 324 -13.90 -12.99 -16.86
C PRO A 324 -14.70 -13.97 -16.00
N SER A 325 -14.19 -15.18 -15.74
CA SER A 325 -14.87 -16.20 -14.92
C SER A 325 -14.89 -15.86 -13.43
N GLY A 326 -14.11 -14.88 -12.98
CA GLY A 326 -14.07 -14.44 -11.59
C GLY A 326 -12.64 -14.21 -11.10
N PRO A 327 -12.48 -13.43 -10.02
CA PRO A 327 -11.18 -13.01 -9.52
C PRO A 327 -10.45 -14.06 -8.70
N PHE A 328 -11.11 -15.10 -8.20
CA PHE A 328 -10.46 -16.14 -7.40
C PHE A 328 -10.62 -17.51 -8.06
N PHE A 329 -9.60 -18.34 -7.96
CA PHE A 329 -9.64 -19.67 -8.54
C PHE A 329 -10.51 -20.62 -7.70
N SER A 330 -11.50 -21.23 -8.34
CA SER A 330 -12.27 -22.35 -7.80
C SER A 330 -12.80 -23.23 -8.93
N LEU A 331 -12.99 -24.52 -8.66
CA LEU A 331 -13.70 -25.44 -9.53
C LEU A 331 -15.19 -25.48 -9.18
N SER A 332 -16.03 -25.78 -10.17
CA SER A 332 -17.38 -26.27 -9.89
C SER A 332 -17.33 -27.66 -9.27
N LYS A 333 -18.38 -28.04 -8.54
CA LYS A 333 -18.48 -29.36 -7.91
C LYS A 333 -18.18 -30.52 -8.89
N LYS A 334 -18.72 -30.45 -10.12
CA LYS A 334 -18.48 -31.47 -11.15
C LYS A 334 -17.01 -31.51 -11.61
N GLU A 335 -16.39 -30.35 -11.83
CA GLU A 335 -14.97 -30.28 -12.22
C GLU A 335 -14.07 -30.83 -11.09
N TYR A 336 -14.40 -30.56 -9.83
CA TYR A 336 -13.65 -31.08 -8.68
C TYR A 336 -13.82 -32.59 -8.49
N GLU A 337 -15.02 -33.14 -8.70
CA GLU A 337 -15.25 -34.59 -8.68
C GLU A 337 -14.41 -35.32 -9.75
N GLU A 338 -14.25 -34.71 -10.93
CA GLU A 338 -13.33 -35.21 -11.98
C GLU A 338 -11.86 -35.09 -11.56
N ALA A 339 -11.49 -33.98 -10.91
CA ALA A 339 -10.15 -33.77 -10.38
C ALA A 339 -9.76 -34.82 -9.34
N VAL A 340 -10.64 -35.10 -8.38
CA VAL A 340 -10.44 -36.09 -7.32
C VAL A 340 -10.32 -37.50 -7.88
N LYS A 341 -11.06 -37.85 -8.95
CA LYS A 341 -10.92 -39.16 -9.61
C LYS A 341 -9.51 -39.37 -10.16
N ARG A 342 -8.87 -38.31 -10.68
CA ARG A 342 -7.50 -38.37 -11.22
C ARG A 342 -6.44 -38.22 -10.13
N TYR A 343 -6.70 -37.36 -9.15
CA TYR A 343 -5.79 -37.03 -8.06
C TYR A 343 -6.49 -37.26 -6.72
N PRO A 344 -6.55 -38.52 -6.23
CA PRO A 344 -7.20 -38.83 -4.94
C PRO A 344 -6.55 -38.11 -3.75
N THR A 345 -5.28 -37.71 -3.88
CA THR A 345 -4.54 -36.89 -2.90
C THR A 345 -5.20 -35.54 -2.64
N LEU A 346 -6.07 -35.04 -3.53
CA LEU A 346 -6.83 -33.81 -3.30
C LEU A 346 -7.81 -33.90 -2.12
N LEU A 347 -8.18 -35.11 -1.71
CA LEU A 347 -8.99 -35.38 -0.52
C LEU A 347 -8.15 -35.44 0.77
N SER A 348 -6.83 -35.51 0.65
CA SER A 348 -5.96 -35.54 1.83
C SER A 348 -5.99 -34.19 2.52
N ASN A 349 -6.31 -34.20 3.81
CA ASN A 349 -6.26 -33.01 4.65
C ASN A 349 -4.86 -32.90 5.24
N SER A 350 -4.24 -31.73 5.07
CA SER A 350 -3.02 -31.39 5.79
C SER A 350 -3.36 -31.13 7.26
N SER A 351 -2.55 -31.65 8.18
CA SER A 351 -2.63 -31.26 9.60
C SER A 351 -2.19 -29.81 9.83
N SER A 352 -1.46 -29.23 8.87
CA SER A 352 -0.74 -27.95 9.00
C SER A 352 -1.48 -26.76 8.40
N PHE A 353 -2.50 -26.97 7.56
CA PHE A 353 -3.29 -25.90 6.96
C PHE A 353 -4.61 -26.46 6.40
N THR A 354 -5.62 -25.60 6.24
CA THR A 354 -6.93 -25.98 5.68
C THR A 354 -7.12 -25.37 4.30
N TYR A 355 -7.57 -26.16 3.34
CA TYR A 355 -8.00 -25.66 2.03
C TYR A 355 -9.48 -25.28 2.05
N ASP A 356 -9.81 -24.24 1.27
CA ASP A 356 -11.20 -23.95 0.93
C ASP A 356 -11.72 -24.98 -0.08
N ASP A 357 -13.02 -25.28 0.01
CA ASP A 357 -13.68 -26.22 -0.88
C ASP A 357 -13.48 -25.85 -2.35
N TYR A 358 -13.15 -26.85 -3.17
CA TYR A 358 -12.97 -26.72 -4.61
C TYR A 358 -11.86 -25.74 -5.05
N SER A 359 -11.01 -25.27 -4.14
CA SER A 359 -9.94 -24.30 -4.41
C SER A 359 -8.57 -24.79 -3.94
N ALA A 360 -7.53 -24.03 -4.29
CA ALA A 360 -6.19 -24.12 -3.71
C ALA A 360 -5.93 -23.01 -2.68
N ARG A 361 -6.91 -22.12 -2.42
CA ARG A 361 -6.84 -21.17 -1.31
C ARG A 361 -6.70 -21.92 0.00
N SER A 362 -5.81 -21.44 0.86
CA SER A 362 -5.54 -22.07 2.15
C SER A 362 -5.42 -21.06 3.30
N GLY A 363 -5.71 -21.54 4.50
CA GLY A 363 -5.62 -20.78 5.74
C GLY A 363 -4.83 -21.53 6.83
N ILE A 364 -4.08 -20.77 7.63
CA ILE A 364 -3.29 -21.25 8.78
C ILE A 364 -3.61 -20.42 10.01
N ASN A 365 -4.03 -21.09 11.09
CA ASN A 365 -4.12 -20.46 12.41
C ASN A 365 -2.74 -20.43 13.06
N VAL A 366 -2.11 -19.24 13.05
CA VAL A 366 -0.77 -19.04 13.60
C VAL A 366 -0.76 -19.32 15.10
N GLY A 367 0.20 -20.12 15.54
CA GLY A 367 0.33 -20.60 16.93
C GLY A 367 -0.38 -21.93 17.22
N GLN A 368 -1.24 -22.43 16.31
CA GLN A 368 -1.77 -23.79 16.35
C GLN A 368 -1.20 -24.68 15.24
N GLN A 369 -1.00 -24.11 14.05
CA GLN A 369 -0.74 -24.86 12.81
C GLN A 369 0.56 -24.45 12.09
N GLY A 370 1.34 -23.51 12.65
CA GLY A 370 2.62 -23.06 12.09
C GLY A 370 2.51 -21.80 11.21
N TYR A 371 3.33 -21.73 10.16
CA TYR A 371 3.42 -20.66 9.15
C TYR A 371 3.55 -21.31 7.76
N PHE A 372 3.26 -20.56 6.69
CA PHE A 372 3.61 -21.00 5.34
C PHE A 372 5.15 -21.04 5.19
N ASP A 373 5.66 -22.23 4.96
CA ASP A 373 7.05 -22.55 4.63
C ASP A 373 7.17 -23.05 3.18
N ASN A 374 8.37 -23.40 2.75
CA ASN A 374 8.61 -23.82 1.36
C ASN A 374 7.79 -25.06 0.97
N GLU A 375 7.60 -26.01 1.88
CA GLU A 375 6.95 -27.29 1.57
C GLU A 375 5.42 -27.13 1.52
N THR A 376 4.85 -26.36 2.44
CA THR A 376 3.43 -26.00 2.43
C THR A 376 3.06 -25.18 1.19
N ILE A 377 3.92 -24.25 0.76
CA ILE A 377 3.75 -23.52 -0.51
C ILE A 377 3.81 -24.46 -1.70
N LEU A 378 4.81 -25.35 -1.78
CA LEU A 378 4.91 -26.30 -2.90
C LEU A 378 3.68 -27.21 -2.98
N ALA A 379 3.19 -27.70 -1.84
CA ALA A 379 1.97 -28.50 -1.78
C ALA A 379 0.74 -27.70 -2.27
N GLN A 380 0.65 -26.42 -1.91
CA GLN A 380 -0.43 -25.55 -2.35
C GLN A 380 -0.39 -25.30 -3.87
N PHE A 381 0.78 -25.02 -4.43
CA PHE A 381 0.94 -24.83 -5.87
C PHE A 381 0.72 -26.12 -6.65
N GLU A 382 1.18 -27.27 -6.15
CA GLU A 382 0.92 -28.56 -6.77
C GLU A 382 -0.59 -28.84 -6.82
N ARG A 383 -1.31 -28.55 -5.73
CA ARG A 383 -2.77 -28.60 -5.70
C ARG A 383 -3.39 -27.69 -6.76
N LEU A 384 -2.98 -26.41 -6.84
CA LEU A 384 -3.48 -25.49 -7.86
C LEU A 384 -3.25 -26.05 -9.27
N PHE A 385 -2.03 -26.49 -9.57
CA PHE A 385 -1.65 -26.98 -10.89
C PHE A 385 -2.47 -28.21 -11.31
N GLN A 386 -2.72 -29.13 -10.37
CA GLN A 386 -3.62 -30.27 -10.59
C GLN A 386 -5.06 -29.81 -10.90
N LEU A 387 -5.58 -28.83 -10.15
CA LEU A 387 -6.95 -28.33 -10.32
C LEU A 387 -7.14 -27.54 -11.63
N LEU A 388 -6.13 -26.77 -12.06
CA LEU A 388 -6.21 -25.92 -13.26
C LEU A 388 -6.57 -26.70 -14.54
N HIS A 389 -6.13 -27.96 -14.63
CA HIS A 389 -6.45 -28.85 -15.77
C HIS A 389 -7.94 -29.12 -15.95
N PHE A 390 -8.74 -28.97 -14.88
CA PHE A 390 -10.17 -29.28 -14.89
C PHE A 390 -11.05 -28.04 -15.07
N LYS A 391 -10.49 -26.84 -14.99
CA LYS A 391 -11.26 -25.60 -15.16
C LYS A 391 -11.65 -25.45 -16.63
N LYS A 392 -12.93 -25.67 -16.95
CA LYS A 392 -13.44 -25.64 -18.34
C LYS A 392 -13.17 -24.33 -19.04
N HIS A 393 -13.29 -23.21 -18.32
CA HIS A 393 -13.00 -21.88 -18.86
C HIS A 393 -11.55 -21.69 -19.28
N PHE A 394 -10.61 -22.47 -18.72
CA PHE A 394 -9.18 -22.37 -19.04
C PHE A 394 -8.75 -23.41 -20.08
N LYS A 395 -9.70 -24.19 -20.62
CA LYS A 395 -9.41 -25.11 -21.71
C LYS A 395 -8.78 -24.33 -22.88
N ASN A 396 -7.70 -24.87 -23.44
CA ASN A 396 -6.90 -24.26 -24.52
C ASN A 396 -6.16 -22.95 -24.16
N HIS A 397 -6.08 -22.58 -22.89
CA HIS A 397 -5.28 -21.44 -22.44
C HIS A 397 -3.88 -21.88 -22.03
N GLU A 398 -2.89 -21.02 -22.25
CA GLU A 398 -1.64 -21.09 -21.49
C GLU A 398 -1.86 -20.48 -20.10
N ILE A 399 -1.08 -20.91 -19.11
CA ILE A 399 -1.21 -20.42 -17.74
C ILE A 399 0.17 -19.94 -17.27
N GLU A 400 0.19 -18.73 -16.74
CA GLU A 400 1.34 -18.16 -16.07
C GLU A 400 0.95 -17.73 -14.66
N VAL A 401 1.81 -18.03 -13.69
CA VAL A 401 1.58 -17.69 -12.29
C VAL A 401 2.66 -16.71 -11.83
N VAL A 402 2.23 -15.56 -11.36
CA VAL A 402 3.06 -14.47 -10.86
C VAL A 402 3.11 -14.55 -9.34
N VAL A 403 4.32 -14.56 -8.77
CA VAL A 403 4.57 -14.75 -7.34
C VAL A 403 5.55 -13.70 -6.80
N ASP A 404 5.45 -13.33 -5.52
CA ASP A 404 6.46 -12.49 -4.89
C ASP A 404 7.84 -13.18 -4.88
N ASN A 405 8.91 -12.40 -4.96
CA ASN A 405 10.30 -12.87 -4.86
C ASN A 405 10.74 -13.00 -3.39
N ALA A 406 9.89 -13.68 -2.62
CA ALA A 406 10.13 -14.07 -1.24
C ALA A 406 11.03 -15.31 -1.17
N ARG A 407 11.75 -15.46 -0.06
CA ARG A 407 12.61 -16.64 0.18
C ARG A 407 11.83 -17.95 0.13
N THR A 408 10.55 -17.92 0.48
CA THR A 408 9.66 -19.09 0.47
C THR A 408 9.36 -19.56 -0.95
N HIS A 409 9.13 -18.63 -1.89
CA HIS A 409 8.90 -18.93 -3.30
C HIS A 409 10.19 -19.23 -4.05
N SER A 410 11.28 -18.52 -3.74
CA SER A 410 12.58 -18.66 -4.40
C SER A 410 13.45 -19.77 -3.80
N ALA A 411 12.86 -20.64 -2.96
CA ALA A 411 13.59 -21.70 -2.29
C ALA A 411 14.16 -22.68 -3.33
N ARG A 412 15.46 -22.93 -3.23
CA ARG A 412 16.18 -23.82 -4.15
C ARG A 412 16.10 -25.24 -3.66
N GLU A 413 16.23 -26.17 -4.60
CA GLU A 413 16.39 -27.59 -4.26
C GLU A 413 17.74 -27.84 -3.59
N TYR A 414 18.79 -27.22 -4.12
CA TYR A 414 20.15 -27.24 -3.58
C TYR A 414 20.92 -25.98 -4.01
N SER A 415 21.98 -25.63 -3.28
CA SER A 415 22.93 -24.59 -3.69
C SER A 415 24.29 -25.20 -3.98
N ILE A 416 25.02 -24.64 -4.95
CA ILE A 416 26.40 -25.05 -5.22
C ILE A 416 27.33 -24.86 -4.00
N ILE A 417 26.95 -23.97 -3.07
CA ILE A 417 27.66 -23.72 -1.83
C ILE A 417 27.56 -24.92 -0.86
N ASP A 418 26.54 -25.77 -1.02
CA ASP A 418 26.32 -26.93 -0.16
C ASP A 418 27.18 -28.13 -0.56
N PHE A 419 27.73 -28.13 -1.78
CA PHE A 419 28.62 -29.19 -2.27
C PHE A 419 30.07 -28.99 -1.81
N GLY A 420 30.71 -30.11 -1.43
CA GLY A 420 32.14 -30.18 -1.18
C GLY A 420 32.97 -30.42 -2.45
N LYS A 421 34.28 -30.15 -2.38
CA LYS A 421 35.20 -30.24 -3.54
C LYS A 421 35.49 -31.69 -3.96
N LYS A 422 35.75 -32.58 -2.98
CA LYS A 422 36.35 -33.92 -3.19
C LYS A 422 35.30 -35.04 -3.14
N ILE A 423 35.65 -36.23 -3.62
CA ILE A 423 34.82 -37.43 -3.51
C ILE A 423 34.56 -37.76 -2.03
N GLY A 424 33.33 -38.17 -1.71
CA GLY A 424 32.90 -38.52 -0.35
C GLY A 424 32.71 -37.30 0.57
N THR A 425 32.63 -36.09 0.03
CA THR A 425 32.35 -34.88 0.81
C THR A 425 30.86 -34.49 0.75
N ARG A 426 30.47 -33.42 1.44
CA ARG A 426 29.06 -32.98 1.53
C ARG A 426 28.43 -32.89 0.14
N CYS A 427 27.26 -33.51 -0.01
CA CYS A 427 26.43 -33.46 -1.20
C CYS A 427 24.97 -33.39 -0.73
N PRO A 428 24.21 -32.36 -1.12
CA PRO A 428 22.85 -32.15 -0.61
C PRO A 428 21.79 -32.99 -1.31
N VAL A 429 22.09 -33.58 -2.46
CA VAL A 429 21.13 -34.29 -3.32
C VAL A 429 21.71 -35.55 -3.91
N ASP A 430 20.85 -36.54 -4.17
CA ASP A 430 21.24 -37.81 -4.79
C ASP A 430 21.40 -37.73 -6.29
N THR A 431 20.66 -36.84 -6.94
CA THR A 431 20.65 -36.65 -8.39
C THR A 431 20.50 -35.17 -8.72
N ILE A 432 21.17 -34.71 -9.78
CA ILE A 432 21.01 -33.39 -10.38
C ILE A 432 20.30 -33.55 -11.72
N GLU A 433 19.12 -32.95 -11.84
CA GLU A 433 18.35 -32.89 -13.09
C GLU A 433 18.37 -31.48 -13.66
N TYR A 434 18.65 -31.34 -14.96
CA TYR A 434 18.68 -30.05 -15.64
C TYR A 434 18.40 -30.18 -17.14
N ILE A 435 18.09 -29.05 -17.79
CA ILE A 435 17.94 -28.99 -19.25
C ILE A 435 19.27 -28.51 -19.84
N ASP A 436 19.85 -29.29 -20.75
CA ASP A 436 21.09 -28.92 -21.43
C ASP A 436 20.89 -27.77 -22.42
N ASN A 437 21.99 -27.21 -22.95
CA ASN A 437 21.94 -26.13 -23.95
C ASN A 437 21.24 -26.53 -25.27
N LYS A 438 20.90 -27.81 -25.46
CA LYS A 438 20.20 -28.36 -26.62
C LYS A 438 18.72 -28.63 -26.33
N GLY A 439 18.24 -28.36 -25.12
CA GLY A 439 16.84 -28.55 -24.71
C GLY A 439 16.51 -29.95 -24.21
N ASN A 440 17.49 -30.81 -23.96
CA ASN A 440 17.26 -32.18 -23.47
C ASN A 440 17.28 -32.22 -21.93
N ASN A 441 16.41 -33.04 -21.34
CA ASN A 441 16.48 -33.36 -19.91
C ASN A 441 17.67 -34.29 -19.64
N VAL A 442 18.61 -33.83 -18.83
CA VAL A 442 19.79 -34.56 -18.39
C VAL A 442 19.68 -34.82 -16.88
N SER A 443 19.98 -36.05 -16.48
CA SER A 443 19.97 -36.47 -15.07
C SER A 443 21.34 -37.07 -14.73
N ILE A 444 21.96 -36.57 -13.67
CA ILE A 444 23.30 -36.99 -13.21
C ILE A 444 23.20 -37.46 -11.77
N SER A 445 23.53 -38.72 -11.53
CA SER A 445 23.67 -39.22 -10.17
C SER A 445 24.85 -38.56 -9.47
N CYS A 446 24.62 -38.04 -8.26
CA CYS A 446 25.62 -37.46 -7.38
C CYS A 446 26.41 -38.51 -6.59
N TYR A 447 26.16 -39.81 -6.80
CA TYR A 447 26.87 -40.89 -6.13
C TYR A 447 27.43 -41.88 -7.14
N PHE A 448 28.55 -42.51 -6.80
CA PHE A 448 29.09 -43.60 -7.63
C PHE A 448 28.24 -44.86 -7.46
N ASP A 449 27.73 -45.38 -8.57
CA ASP A 449 26.96 -46.63 -8.64
C ASP A 449 27.86 -47.89 -8.62
N SER A 450 29.11 -47.73 -9.03
CA SER A 450 30.07 -48.81 -9.28
C SER A 450 31.52 -48.36 -9.05
N GLY A 451 32.44 -49.33 -8.98
CA GLY A 451 33.89 -49.08 -8.82
C GLY A 451 34.36 -48.82 -7.38
N LEU A 452 35.62 -48.39 -7.24
CA LEU A 452 36.32 -48.17 -5.95
C LEU A 452 35.63 -47.17 -5.02
N HIS A 453 34.82 -46.28 -5.58
CA HIS A 453 34.13 -45.22 -4.83
C HIS A 453 32.62 -45.46 -4.68
N LYS A 454 32.14 -46.68 -4.97
CA LYS A 454 30.72 -47.04 -4.86
C LYS A 454 30.11 -46.57 -3.54
N GLY A 455 28.96 -45.89 -3.62
CA GLY A 455 28.24 -45.33 -2.47
C GLY A 455 28.82 -44.04 -1.90
N LYS A 456 29.97 -43.55 -2.39
CA LYS A 456 30.49 -42.22 -2.02
C LYS A 456 29.89 -41.15 -2.94
N SER A 457 29.72 -39.95 -2.40
CA SER A 457 29.28 -38.78 -3.17
C SER A 457 30.35 -38.30 -4.16
N LYS A 458 29.92 -37.85 -5.32
CA LYS A 458 30.73 -37.12 -6.30
C LYS A 458 30.86 -35.68 -5.80
N GLY A 459 32.09 -35.25 -5.50
CA GLY A 459 32.35 -33.84 -5.20
C GLY A 459 32.27 -32.97 -6.46
N LEU A 460 32.28 -31.65 -6.30
CA LEU A 460 32.19 -30.70 -7.43
C LEU A 460 33.27 -30.93 -8.51
N LEU A 461 34.46 -31.40 -8.14
CA LEU A 461 35.51 -31.68 -9.13
C LEU A 461 35.15 -32.86 -10.05
N GLN A 462 34.47 -33.87 -9.49
CA GLN A 462 34.01 -35.03 -10.27
C GLN A 462 32.80 -34.63 -11.12
N LEU A 463 31.85 -33.91 -10.53
CA LEU A 463 30.69 -33.40 -11.26
C LEU A 463 31.10 -32.47 -12.42
N ALA A 464 32.10 -31.60 -12.24
CA ALA A 464 32.62 -30.76 -13.31
C ALA A 464 33.11 -31.58 -14.52
N LYS A 465 33.83 -32.69 -14.27
CA LYS A 465 34.29 -33.59 -15.33
C LYS A 465 33.14 -34.26 -16.08
N GLU A 466 32.13 -34.72 -15.35
CA GLU A 466 30.94 -35.37 -15.93
C GLU A 466 30.06 -34.37 -16.70
N LEU A 467 30.09 -33.09 -16.31
CA LEU A 467 29.47 -31.98 -17.01
C LEU A 467 30.32 -31.42 -18.16
N HIS A 468 31.46 -32.05 -18.46
CA HIS A 468 32.42 -31.61 -19.48
C HIS A 468 33.00 -30.20 -19.27
N VAL A 469 32.96 -29.70 -18.03
CA VAL A 469 33.58 -28.43 -17.63
C VAL A 469 35.04 -28.67 -17.27
N HIS A 470 35.95 -28.14 -18.09
CA HIS A 470 37.38 -28.33 -17.91
C HIS A 470 37.90 -27.43 -16.78
N VAL A 471 38.36 -28.03 -15.69
CA VAL A 471 38.89 -27.34 -14.50
C VAL A 471 40.19 -28.00 -14.04
N ASP A 472 41.13 -27.18 -13.58
CA ASP A 472 42.39 -27.66 -12.98
C ASP A 472 42.08 -28.43 -11.66
N PRO A 473 42.63 -29.64 -11.45
CA PRO A 473 42.43 -30.39 -10.19
C PRO A 473 42.79 -29.60 -8.91
N THR A 474 43.74 -28.67 -9.00
CA THR A 474 44.24 -27.85 -7.89
C THR A 474 43.36 -26.63 -7.58
N ILE A 475 42.38 -26.30 -8.44
CA ILE A 475 41.51 -25.10 -8.34
C ILE A 475 40.93 -24.88 -6.94
N LYS A 476 40.84 -23.63 -6.47
CA LYS A 476 40.22 -23.36 -5.17
C LYS A 476 38.71 -23.62 -5.24
N LEU A 477 38.11 -24.05 -4.11
CA LEU A 477 36.67 -24.36 -4.06
C LEU A 477 35.80 -23.15 -4.44
N LEU A 478 36.20 -21.93 -4.07
CA LEU A 478 35.47 -20.70 -4.40
C LEU A 478 35.46 -20.44 -5.92
N GLU A 479 36.60 -20.63 -6.60
CA GLU A 479 36.73 -20.47 -8.04
C GLU A 479 35.95 -21.57 -8.79
N LEU A 480 36.03 -22.81 -8.32
CA LEU A 480 35.24 -23.92 -8.89
C LEU A 480 33.73 -23.65 -8.82
N ARG A 481 33.26 -23.10 -7.69
CA ARG A 481 31.85 -22.70 -7.53
C ARG A 481 31.47 -21.58 -8.50
N LYS A 482 32.36 -20.61 -8.73
CA LYS A 482 32.12 -19.51 -9.66
C LYS A 482 32.05 -19.98 -11.12
N ILE A 483 32.87 -20.95 -11.52
CA ILE A 483 32.84 -21.52 -12.87
C ILE A 483 31.56 -22.33 -13.07
N LEU A 484 31.21 -23.15 -12.10
CA LEU A 484 30.06 -24.04 -12.20
C LEU A 484 28.71 -23.32 -11.97
N SER A 485 28.67 -22.15 -11.33
CA SER A 485 27.42 -21.43 -11.06
C SER A 485 26.65 -21.03 -12.32
N ASP A 486 27.35 -20.85 -13.44
CA ASP A 486 26.74 -20.47 -14.71
C ASP A 486 26.25 -21.69 -15.51
N HIS A 487 26.67 -22.89 -15.12
CA HIS A 487 26.28 -24.13 -15.79
C HIS A 487 24.81 -24.48 -15.49
N PRO A 488 23.99 -24.89 -16.48
CA PRO A 488 22.57 -25.24 -16.29
C PRO A 488 22.27 -26.19 -15.12
N ALA A 489 23.15 -27.18 -14.89
CA ALA A 489 23.09 -28.12 -13.76
C ALA A 489 23.14 -27.47 -12.37
N PHE A 490 23.65 -26.24 -12.26
CA PHE A 490 23.73 -25.48 -11.02
C PHE A 490 23.06 -24.10 -11.15
N GLN A 491 22.28 -23.89 -12.22
CA GLN A 491 21.50 -22.67 -12.37
C GLN A 491 20.48 -22.57 -11.23
N ASN A 492 20.25 -21.34 -10.81
CA ASN A 492 19.44 -21.00 -9.64
C ASN A 492 17.95 -21.13 -9.91
N VAL A 493 17.47 -22.32 -10.25
CA VAL A 493 16.05 -22.59 -10.41
C VAL A 493 15.43 -22.95 -9.06
N SER A 494 14.31 -22.31 -8.73
CA SER A 494 13.55 -22.64 -7.51
C SER A 494 12.80 -23.98 -7.63
N LYS A 495 12.53 -24.61 -6.49
CA LYS A 495 11.66 -25.80 -6.43
C LYS A 495 10.29 -25.51 -7.08
N LEU A 496 9.80 -24.29 -6.94
CA LEU A 496 8.53 -23.85 -7.48
C LEU A 496 8.54 -23.76 -9.02
N GLU A 497 9.62 -23.27 -9.62
CA GLU A 497 9.78 -23.29 -11.09
C GLU A 497 9.88 -24.71 -11.64
N ASN A 498 10.60 -25.61 -10.95
CA ASN A 498 10.67 -27.02 -11.35
C ASN A 498 9.28 -27.66 -11.31
N LEU A 499 8.50 -27.39 -10.26
CA LEU A 499 7.10 -27.82 -10.17
C LEU A 499 6.26 -27.22 -11.30
N GLY A 500 6.44 -25.93 -11.62
CA GLY A 500 5.78 -25.29 -12.77
C GLY A 500 6.07 -26.02 -14.09
N ARG A 501 7.35 -26.33 -14.36
CA ARG A 501 7.75 -27.08 -15.57
C ARG A 501 7.10 -28.46 -15.65
N LYS A 502 7.02 -29.20 -14.53
CA LYS A 502 6.32 -30.50 -14.45
C LYS A 502 4.87 -30.41 -14.94
N TYR A 503 4.20 -29.29 -14.69
CA TYR A 503 2.80 -29.07 -15.09
C TYR A 503 2.64 -28.19 -16.33
N ASN A 504 3.74 -27.85 -17.02
CA ASN A 504 3.75 -26.92 -18.16
C ASN A 504 3.12 -25.55 -17.82
N ILE A 505 3.40 -25.04 -16.62
CA ILE A 505 2.95 -23.75 -16.10
C ILE A 505 4.20 -22.90 -15.83
N LYS A 506 4.22 -21.68 -16.37
CA LYS A 506 5.35 -20.78 -16.16
C LYS A 506 5.14 -20.00 -14.87
N VAL A 507 6.12 -20.07 -13.97
CA VAL A 507 6.18 -19.25 -12.76
C VAL A 507 7.03 -18.01 -13.05
N ILE A 508 6.54 -16.83 -12.68
CA ILE A 508 7.18 -15.53 -12.91
C ILE A 508 7.33 -14.82 -11.56
N PHE A 509 8.56 -14.46 -11.21
CA PHE A 509 8.83 -13.73 -9.98
C PHE A 509 8.71 -12.23 -10.20
N VAL A 510 8.00 -11.56 -9.30
CA VAL A 510 7.92 -10.10 -9.27
C VAL A 510 9.31 -9.53 -8.93
N PRO A 511 9.72 -8.38 -9.50
CA PRO A 511 10.95 -7.72 -9.08
C PRO A 511 10.94 -7.43 -7.59
N LYS A 512 12.08 -7.61 -6.92
CA LYS A 512 12.16 -7.41 -5.46
C LYS A 512 11.72 -5.99 -5.10
N PHE A 513 10.95 -5.89 -4.02
CA PHE A 513 10.36 -4.65 -3.52
C PHE A 513 9.28 -4.03 -4.42
N HIS A 514 8.87 -4.66 -5.52
CA HIS A 514 7.86 -4.12 -6.42
C HIS A 514 6.46 -4.71 -6.17
N CYS A 515 5.93 -4.57 -4.95
CA CYS A 515 4.60 -5.10 -4.58
C CYS A 515 3.44 -4.50 -5.39
N GLU A 516 3.62 -3.31 -5.96
CA GLU A 516 2.68 -2.67 -6.89
C GLU A 516 2.51 -3.45 -8.21
N LEU A 517 3.49 -4.29 -8.56
CA LEU A 517 3.44 -5.20 -9.70
C LEU A 517 2.81 -6.56 -9.34
N ASN A 518 2.33 -6.74 -8.11
CA ASN A 518 1.57 -7.93 -7.69
C ASN A 518 0.14 -7.54 -7.26
N PRO A 519 -0.87 -7.58 -8.14
CA PRO A 519 -2.21 -7.05 -7.87
C PRO A 519 -2.93 -7.69 -6.68
N ILE A 520 -2.58 -8.92 -6.29
CA ILE A 520 -3.15 -9.57 -5.11
C ILE A 520 -2.84 -8.82 -3.80
N GLU A 521 -1.75 -8.04 -3.74
CA GLU A 521 -1.46 -7.14 -2.62
C GLU A 521 -2.58 -6.10 -2.42
N GLY A 522 -3.19 -5.67 -3.52
CA GLY A 522 -4.38 -4.80 -3.50
C GLY A 522 -5.62 -5.50 -2.95
N VAL A 523 -5.75 -6.82 -3.14
CA VAL A 523 -6.82 -7.64 -2.54
C VAL A 523 -6.67 -7.63 -1.03
N TRP A 524 -5.46 -7.91 -0.52
CA TRP A 524 -5.17 -7.89 0.90
C TRP A 524 -5.39 -6.52 1.53
N CYS A 525 -4.96 -5.45 0.84
CA CYS A 525 -5.23 -4.09 1.28
C CYS A 525 -6.74 -3.82 1.43
N TYR A 526 -7.54 -4.23 0.45
CA TYR A 526 -9.00 -4.03 0.48
C TYR A 526 -9.65 -4.82 1.61
N MET A 527 -9.36 -6.12 1.69
CA MET A 527 -9.94 -7.02 2.70
C MET A 527 -9.58 -6.57 4.12
N LYS A 528 -8.32 -6.22 4.38
CA LYS A 528 -7.90 -5.70 5.69
C LYS A 528 -8.57 -4.38 6.04
N GLN A 529 -8.78 -3.48 5.07
CA GLN A 529 -9.55 -2.25 5.32
C GLN A 529 -11.00 -2.55 5.70
N TYR A 530 -11.63 -3.54 5.06
CA TYR A 530 -12.98 -3.97 5.42
C TYR A 530 -13.01 -4.54 6.85
N VAL A 531 -12.11 -5.48 7.16
CA VAL A 531 -12.02 -6.09 8.50
C VAL A 531 -11.79 -5.00 9.56
N ARG A 532 -10.87 -4.05 9.35
CA ARG A 532 -10.59 -2.96 10.30
C ARG A 532 -11.80 -2.08 10.61
N LYS A 533 -12.70 -1.88 9.65
CA LYS A 533 -13.92 -1.07 9.81
C LYS A 533 -15.03 -1.80 10.57
N MET A 534 -14.98 -3.13 10.62
CA MET A 534 -16.09 -3.96 11.09
C MET A 534 -15.71 -4.81 12.32
N THR A 535 -14.43 -4.84 12.69
CA THR A 535 -13.90 -5.71 13.73
C THR A 535 -14.18 -5.19 15.14
N ASP A 536 -14.57 -6.09 16.04
CA ASP A 536 -14.61 -5.91 17.49
C ASP A 536 -13.29 -6.31 18.19
N GLN A 537 -12.28 -6.64 17.38
CA GLN A 537 -10.96 -7.15 17.77
C GLN A 537 -10.91 -8.58 18.33
N THR A 538 -11.99 -9.32 18.20
CA THR A 538 -12.03 -10.73 18.58
C THR A 538 -11.63 -11.62 17.40
N PHE A 539 -10.97 -12.73 17.71
CA PHE A 539 -10.58 -13.71 16.69
C PHE A 539 -11.79 -14.33 15.95
N PRO A 540 -12.90 -14.71 16.63
CA PRO A 540 -14.08 -15.23 15.94
C PRO A 540 -14.70 -14.23 14.96
N THR A 541 -14.84 -12.96 15.36
CA THR A 541 -15.36 -11.92 14.48
C THR A 541 -14.44 -11.71 13.27
N MET A 542 -13.12 -11.66 13.48
CA MET A 542 -12.16 -11.59 12.36
C MET A 542 -12.33 -12.75 11.38
N MET A 543 -12.43 -13.99 11.87
CA MET A 543 -12.61 -15.18 11.03
C MET A 543 -13.92 -15.14 10.22
N ARG A 544 -14.99 -14.54 10.77
CA ARG A 544 -16.24 -14.30 10.04
C ARG A 544 -16.11 -13.17 9.00
N LEU A 545 -15.39 -12.09 9.33
CA LEU A 545 -15.25 -10.92 8.45
C LEU A 545 -14.35 -11.16 7.23
N ILE A 546 -13.40 -12.10 7.31
CA ILE A 546 -12.51 -12.46 6.21
C ILE A 546 -13.30 -12.89 4.95
N PRO A 547 -14.17 -13.92 4.98
CA PRO A 547 -14.97 -14.29 3.81
C PRO A 547 -15.95 -13.20 3.39
N GLU A 548 -16.59 -12.49 4.33
CA GLU A 548 -17.47 -11.34 4.01
C GLU A 548 -16.73 -10.24 3.24
N SER A 549 -15.47 -9.96 3.61
CA SER A 549 -14.64 -8.98 2.93
C SER A 549 -14.27 -9.40 1.50
N GLN A 550 -14.11 -10.70 1.26
CA GLN A 550 -13.85 -11.27 -0.05
C GLN A 550 -15.10 -11.18 -0.94
N ASP A 551 -16.27 -11.54 -0.42
CA ASP A 551 -17.55 -11.40 -1.13
C ASP A 551 -17.83 -9.96 -1.50
N ASN A 552 -17.53 -9.04 -0.59
CA ASN A 552 -17.62 -7.60 -0.84
C ASN A 552 -16.66 -7.14 -1.95
N PHE A 553 -15.41 -7.63 -1.93
CA PHE A 553 -14.42 -7.35 -2.98
C PHE A 553 -14.89 -7.83 -4.37
N VAL A 554 -15.48 -9.02 -4.44
CA VAL A 554 -16.02 -9.59 -5.69
C VAL A 554 -17.22 -8.77 -6.16
N THR A 555 -18.18 -8.50 -5.28
CA THR A 555 -19.41 -7.76 -5.60
C THR A 555 -19.12 -6.34 -6.08
N LYS A 556 -18.12 -5.67 -5.48
CA LYS A 556 -17.68 -4.33 -5.90
C LYS A 556 -16.75 -4.33 -7.11
N GLN A 557 -16.45 -5.51 -7.68
CA GLN A 557 -15.58 -5.69 -8.84
C GLN A 557 -14.22 -4.97 -8.71
N VAL A 558 -13.66 -4.96 -7.49
CA VAL A 558 -12.44 -4.20 -7.18
C VAL A 558 -11.25 -4.72 -7.98
N HIS A 559 -11.22 -6.04 -8.27
CA HIS A 559 -10.21 -6.69 -9.10
C HIS A 559 -9.99 -6.02 -10.47
N LEU A 560 -11.04 -5.48 -11.11
CA LEU A 560 -10.89 -4.79 -12.39
C LEU A 560 -9.98 -3.57 -12.29
N LYS A 561 -10.09 -2.81 -11.18
CA LYS A 561 -9.23 -1.65 -10.90
C LYS A 561 -7.79 -2.08 -10.65
N LEU A 562 -7.59 -3.23 -9.99
CA LEU A 562 -6.26 -3.77 -9.70
C LEU A 562 -5.55 -4.24 -10.98
N PHE A 563 -6.26 -4.91 -11.89
CA PHE A 563 -5.71 -5.32 -13.19
C PHE A 563 -5.40 -4.12 -14.10
N ARG A 564 -6.26 -3.09 -14.14
CA ARG A 564 -5.93 -1.83 -14.84
C ARG A 564 -4.65 -1.21 -14.29
N ARG A 565 -4.57 -1.09 -12.97
CA ARG A 565 -3.40 -0.52 -12.29
C ARG A 565 -2.12 -1.29 -12.59
N PHE A 566 -2.17 -2.62 -12.65
CA PHE A 566 -1.03 -3.45 -13.05
C PHE A 566 -0.51 -3.05 -14.43
N TRP A 567 -1.37 -3.08 -15.45
CA TRP A 567 -0.99 -2.75 -16.82
C TRP A 567 -0.51 -1.30 -16.96
N GLN A 568 -1.18 -0.35 -16.31
CA GLN A 568 -0.77 1.05 -16.28
C GLN A 568 0.60 1.25 -15.60
N SER A 569 0.91 0.47 -14.56
CA SER A 569 2.21 0.51 -13.90
C SER A 569 3.31 -0.01 -14.82
N LEU A 570 3.05 -1.09 -15.58
CA LEU A 570 3.98 -1.59 -16.60
C LEU A 570 4.24 -0.55 -17.70
N ASP A 571 3.18 0.04 -18.26
CA ASP A 571 3.28 1.06 -19.30
C ASP A 571 4.07 2.30 -18.78
N ALA A 572 3.84 2.71 -17.54
CA ALA A 572 4.59 3.81 -16.91
C ALA A 572 6.08 3.48 -16.72
N TYR A 573 6.42 2.27 -16.26
CA TYR A 573 7.81 1.84 -16.15
C TYR A 573 8.51 1.78 -17.51
N GLN A 574 7.80 1.33 -18.57
CA GLN A 574 8.34 1.36 -19.93
C GLN A 574 8.65 2.78 -20.40
N GLN A 575 7.88 3.77 -19.97
CA GLN A 575 8.11 5.20 -20.23
C GLN A 575 9.19 5.83 -19.33
N GLY A 576 9.90 5.03 -18.54
CA GLY A 576 11.00 5.49 -17.68
C GLY A 576 10.55 6.14 -16.37
N LYS A 577 9.30 5.95 -15.94
CA LYS A 577 8.84 6.43 -14.62
C LYS A 577 9.54 5.66 -13.49
N SER A 578 9.89 6.36 -12.42
CA SER A 578 10.43 5.74 -11.20
C SER A 578 9.33 5.06 -10.39
N TYR A 579 9.71 4.22 -9.42
CA TYR A 579 8.78 3.65 -8.45
C TYR A 579 7.94 4.73 -7.75
N GLY A 580 8.58 5.83 -7.34
CA GLY A 580 7.91 6.94 -6.69
C GLY A 580 6.86 7.62 -7.58
N ASP A 581 7.11 7.72 -8.88
CA ASP A 581 6.15 8.27 -9.84
C ASP A 581 4.95 7.34 -10.02
N VAL A 582 5.18 6.04 -10.19
CA VAL A 582 4.12 5.03 -10.32
C VAL A 582 3.20 5.03 -9.09
N LEU A 583 3.76 5.11 -7.88
CA LEU A 583 2.98 5.22 -6.66
C LEU A 583 2.10 6.48 -6.63
N LYS A 584 2.66 7.64 -7.01
CA LYS A 584 1.93 8.91 -7.02
C LYS A 584 0.81 8.91 -8.07
N LEU A 585 1.06 8.33 -9.25
CA LEU A 585 0.13 8.29 -10.36
C LEU A 585 -1.06 7.37 -10.09
N PHE A 586 -0.83 6.15 -9.58
CA PHE A 586 -1.87 5.11 -9.59
C PHE A 586 -2.34 4.63 -8.21
N PHE A 587 -1.62 4.98 -7.12
CA PHE A 587 -1.96 4.55 -5.76
C PHE A 587 -2.46 5.71 -4.90
N SER A 588 -1.63 6.74 -4.69
CA SER A 588 -2.02 7.96 -3.99
C SER A 588 -0.98 9.06 -4.16
N GLY A 589 -1.43 10.30 -4.40
CA GLY A 589 -0.57 11.48 -4.33
C GLY A 589 0.05 11.73 -2.94
N ARG A 590 -0.39 11.01 -1.90
CA ARG A 590 0.19 11.02 -0.55
C ARG A 590 1.23 9.92 -0.30
N CYS A 591 1.47 9.04 -1.28
CA CYS A 591 2.54 8.05 -1.19
C CYS A 591 3.90 8.75 -1.26
N ASN A 592 4.76 8.49 -0.27
CA ASN A 592 6.12 9.01 -0.26
C ASN A 592 7.11 7.86 -0.49
N SER A 593 7.99 8.02 -1.49
CA SER A 593 9.07 7.08 -1.79
C SER A 593 10.24 7.19 -0.81
N THR A 594 10.33 8.28 -0.04
CA THR A 594 11.40 8.51 0.95
C THR A 594 10.93 8.09 2.34
N ILE A 595 10.99 6.78 2.63
CA ILE A 595 10.93 6.28 4.01
C ILE A 595 12.27 5.58 4.26
N ILE A 596 13.16 6.28 4.97
CA ILE A 596 14.54 5.89 5.23
C ILE A 596 14.60 4.99 6.47
N SER A 597 15.44 3.95 6.44
CA SER A 597 15.59 3.00 7.56
C SER A 597 16.61 3.48 8.60
N HIS A 598 16.42 3.09 9.87
CA HIS A 598 17.45 3.20 10.93
C HIS A 598 18.41 1.99 10.98
N ARG A 599 18.38 1.09 9.99
CA ARG A 599 19.31 -0.05 9.95
C ARG A 599 20.53 0.33 9.14
N LYS A 600 21.70 0.40 9.77
CA LYS A 600 23.00 0.41 9.08
C LYS A 600 23.01 -0.76 8.10
N ILE A 601 22.91 -0.45 6.80
CA ILE A 601 23.30 -1.38 5.75
C ILE A 601 24.81 -1.54 5.94
N THR A 602 25.23 -2.67 6.51
CA THR A 602 26.62 -3.08 6.38
C THR A 602 26.82 -3.36 4.90
N ASN A 603 27.51 -2.45 4.21
CA ASN A 603 28.06 -2.67 2.89
C ASN A 603 29.03 -3.86 2.97
N SER A 604 28.51 -5.09 2.89
CA SER A 604 29.30 -6.24 2.47
C SER A 604 29.25 -6.27 0.95
N ALA A 605 29.85 -5.25 0.35
CA ALA A 605 30.18 -5.23 -1.06
C ALA A 605 31.71 -5.23 -1.15
N ILE A 606 32.20 -6.16 -1.97
CA ILE A 606 33.46 -6.08 -2.72
C ILE A 606 34.73 -6.43 -1.92
N SER A 607 35.11 -7.71 -2.03
CA SER A 607 36.45 -8.12 -2.50
C SER A 607 36.39 -9.56 -3.01
#